data_AF-A0A9Q1LA36-F1
#
_entry.id   AF-A0A9Q1LA36-F1
#
_cell.length_a   1.000
_cell.length_b   1.000
_cell.length_c   1.000
_cell.angle_alpha   90.00
_cell.angle_beta   90.00
_cell.angle_gamma   90.00
#
_symmetry.space_group_name_H-M   'P 1'
#
loop_
_entity.id
_entity.type
_entity.pdbx_description
1 polymer ?
#
loop_
_entity_poly.entity_id
_entity_poly.type
_entity_poly.pdbx_seq_one_letter_code
_entity_poly.pdbx_strand_id
1 'polypeptide(L)'
;MTTHGLFFFFFFDELFDFDLLHSSQIRIDCRLLDLSTYSNIARFSFFLLRTLDDYPYIAMDTEFPGVVLRPVGNFKHINEYNYQTLKDNVDMLKLIQLGLTFSDENGNLPTCGSECYCIWQFNFREFDTSADIFANDSIELLMQSGIDFKKNNEMGIDAKRFGELLMSSGIVLNDGVHWVTFHSGYDFGYLLKLLTCRTLPETQAGFFDLLNVYFPLVYDIKHLMKFCNSLHGGLNKLAELLELERIGICHQAGSDSLLTSCAFKKLKDNFFNGSTEKYAGVLYGLGVEYGSDK
;
A
#
# COMPACT_ATOMS: atom_id res chain seq x y z
N MET A 1 -50.24 18.83 -4.20
CA MET A 1 -50.70 18.47 -2.83
C MET A 1 -51.47 17.18 -2.99
N THR A 2 -51.10 16.02 -2.43
CA THR A 2 -50.28 15.70 -1.27
C THR A 2 -49.92 14.20 -1.38
N THR A 3 -48.84 13.81 -0.72
CA THR A 3 -48.20 12.49 -0.61
C THR A 3 -49.00 11.45 0.20
N HIS A 4 -48.42 10.24 0.31
CA HIS A 4 -48.74 9.01 1.08
C HIS A 4 -49.35 7.90 0.18
N GLY A 5 -48.84 6.67 0.11
CA GLY A 5 -47.75 5.98 0.80
C GLY A 5 -47.91 4.49 0.49
N LEU A 6 -46.82 3.78 0.23
CA LEU A 6 -46.81 2.32 0.18
C LEU A 6 -45.44 1.84 0.63
N PHE A 7 -45.41 1.38 1.88
CA PHE A 7 -44.38 0.51 2.43
C PHE A 7 -44.36 -0.78 1.62
N PHE A 8 -43.21 -1.16 1.08
CA PHE A 8 -42.92 -2.54 0.72
C PHE A 8 -41.63 -2.96 1.43
N PHE A 9 -41.79 -3.84 2.40
CA PHE A 9 -40.76 -4.74 2.86
C PHE A 9 -40.43 -5.70 1.71
N PHE A 10 -39.15 -5.83 1.37
CA PHE A 10 -38.64 -7.04 0.75
C PHE A 10 -37.51 -7.57 1.62
N PHE A 11 -37.80 -8.72 2.24
CA PHE A 11 -36.80 -9.70 2.65
C PHE A 11 -36.10 -10.21 1.39
N PHE A 12 -34.78 -10.32 1.42
CA PHE A 12 -34.05 -11.32 0.66
C PHE A 12 -33.02 -11.95 1.60
N ASP A 13 -33.36 -13.15 2.07
CA ASP A 13 -32.39 -14.18 2.35
C ASP A 13 -31.78 -14.58 0.99
N GLU A 14 -30.47 -14.51 0.82
CA GLU A 14 -29.75 -15.43 -0.05
C GLU A 14 -28.27 -15.51 0.36
N LEU A 15 -27.76 -16.74 0.28
CA LEU A 15 -26.52 -17.21 0.88
C LEU A 15 -25.28 -16.52 0.30
N PHE A 16 -24.29 -16.31 1.18
CA PHE A 16 -22.90 -16.07 0.81
C PHE A 16 -22.40 -17.16 -0.13
N ASP A 17 -21.99 -16.79 -1.34
CA ASP A 17 -21.28 -17.67 -2.27
C ASP A 17 -19.83 -17.18 -2.40
N PHE A 18 -18.88 -18.07 -2.11
CA PHE A 18 -17.45 -17.79 -1.92
C PHE A 18 -16.64 -17.86 -3.24
N ASP A 19 -17.30 -17.81 -4.39
CA ASP A 19 -16.73 -18.16 -5.71
C ASP A 19 -16.50 -16.98 -6.68
N LEU A 20 -16.57 -15.72 -6.22
CA LEU A 20 -16.43 -14.55 -7.12
C LEU A 20 -15.00 -14.22 -7.59
N LEU A 21 -14.00 -15.05 -7.27
CA LEU A 21 -12.63 -14.93 -7.77
C LEU A 21 -12.36 -15.77 -9.04
N HIS A 22 -13.34 -16.50 -9.57
CA HIS A 22 -13.14 -17.42 -10.71
C HIS A 22 -13.83 -17.01 -12.02
N SER A 23 -14.44 -15.83 -12.09
CA SER A 23 -15.02 -15.33 -13.34
C SER A 23 -14.03 -14.45 -14.09
N SER A 24 -13.69 -14.89 -15.30
CA SER A 24 -12.82 -14.28 -16.31
C SER A 24 -13.35 -12.95 -16.87
N GLN A 25 -13.75 -12.01 -16.00
CA GLN A 25 -14.09 -10.63 -16.32
C GLN A 25 -14.24 -9.77 -15.06
N ILE A 26 -13.30 -9.89 -14.11
CA ILE A 26 -13.01 -8.78 -13.21
C ILE A 26 -12.46 -7.66 -14.09
N ARG A 27 -13.36 -6.80 -14.60
CA ARG A 27 -12.97 -5.43 -14.92
C ARG A 27 -12.57 -4.85 -13.58
N ILE A 28 -11.28 -4.93 -13.26
CA ILE A 28 -10.71 -3.87 -12.44
C ILE A 28 -11.06 -2.64 -13.25
N ASP A 29 -11.96 -1.81 -12.75
CA ASP A 29 -11.91 -0.41 -13.11
C ASP A 29 -10.63 0.08 -12.42
N CYS A 30 -9.48 -0.29 -13.01
CA CYS A 30 -8.37 0.59 -13.19
C CYS A 30 -8.93 1.72 -14.07
N ARG A 31 -9.84 2.49 -13.50
CA ARG A 31 -9.65 3.90 -13.35
C ARG A 31 -8.30 4.05 -12.62
N LEU A 32 -7.22 3.72 -13.36
CA LEU A 32 -6.12 4.61 -13.63
C LEU A 32 -6.77 5.96 -13.94
N LEU A 33 -7.29 6.60 -12.89
CA LEU A 33 -7.45 8.02 -12.86
C LEU A 33 -5.99 8.43 -12.90
N ASP A 34 -5.52 8.63 -14.11
CA ASP A 34 -4.43 9.52 -14.37
C ASP A 34 -4.80 10.82 -13.65
N LEU A 35 -4.28 10.99 -12.44
CA LEU A 35 -4.77 11.93 -11.44
C LEU A 35 -4.21 13.34 -11.71
N SER A 36 -4.18 13.71 -12.99
CA SER A 36 -3.65 14.97 -13.52
C SER A 36 -4.45 16.21 -13.16
N THR A 37 -5.65 16.02 -12.63
CA THR A 37 -6.61 17.12 -12.41
C THR A 37 -7.18 17.13 -11.00
N TYR A 38 -7.45 18.33 -10.49
CA TYR A 38 -8.12 18.63 -9.21
C TYR A 38 -9.34 17.73 -8.93
N SER A 39 -10.05 17.30 -9.98
CA SER A 39 -11.23 16.44 -9.94
C SER A 39 -10.98 15.06 -9.32
N ASN A 40 -9.81 14.46 -9.55
CA ASN A 40 -9.54 13.08 -9.15
C ASN A 40 -9.05 12.96 -7.70
N ILE A 41 -8.32 13.96 -7.20
CA ILE A 41 -7.99 14.12 -5.77
C ILE A 41 -9.27 14.27 -4.94
N ALA A 42 -10.22 15.09 -5.42
CA ALA A 42 -11.52 15.24 -4.76
C ALA A 42 -12.33 13.94 -4.76
N ARG A 43 -12.28 13.14 -5.83
CA ARG A 43 -12.92 11.81 -5.89
C ARG A 43 -12.33 10.86 -4.85
N PHE A 44 -11.01 10.82 -4.71
CA PHE A 44 -10.38 9.98 -3.69
C PHE A 44 -10.78 10.42 -2.27
N SER A 45 -10.74 11.72 -1.98
CA SER A 45 -11.23 12.24 -0.69
C SER A 45 -12.68 11.84 -0.41
N PHE A 46 -13.55 11.96 -1.40
CA PHE A 46 -14.96 11.57 -1.26
C PHE A 46 -15.16 10.06 -1.10
N PHE A 47 -14.33 9.25 -1.77
CA PHE A 47 -14.31 7.81 -1.58
C PHE A 47 -13.96 7.46 -0.13
N LEU A 48 -12.91 8.06 0.43
CA LEU A 48 -12.48 7.81 1.80
C LEU A 48 -13.59 8.13 2.82
N LEU A 49 -14.24 9.28 2.67
CA LEU A 49 -15.35 9.70 3.53
C LEU A 49 -16.54 8.73 3.55
N ARG A 50 -16.67 7.85 2.55
CA ARG A 50 -17.79 6.91 2.41
C ARG A 50 -17.43 5.47 2.72
N THR A 51 -16.14 5.15 2.72
CA THR A 51 -15.67 3.77 2.59
C THR A 51 -14.74 3.39 3.74
N LEU A 52 -14.07 4.35 4.38
CA LEU A 52 -13.02 4.04 5.35
C LEU A 52 -13.54 3.27 6.57
N ASP A 53 -14.75 3.58 7.04
CA ASP A 53 -15.35 2.92 8.21
C ASP A 53 -15.73 1.45 7.91
N ASP A 54 -16.21 1.17 6.70
CA ASP A 54 -16.62 -0.17 6.28
C ASP A 54 -15.43 -1.01 5.77
N TYR A 55 -14.37 -0.36 5.27
CA TYR A 55 -13.19 -0.98 4.67
C TYR A 55 -11.89 -0.44 5.31
N PRO A 56 -11.63 -0.77 6.60
CA PRO A 56 -10.54 -0.19 7.37
C PRO A 56 -9.15 -0.78 7.07
N TYR A 57 -9.06 -1.85 6.28
CA TYR A 57 -7.77 -2.43 5.87
C TYR A 57 -7.27 -1.76 4.60
N ILE A 58 -6.07 -1.21 4.66
CA ILE A 58 -5.42 -0.53 3.55
C ILE A 58 -4.16 -1.29 3.19
N ALA A 59 -4.23 -2.07 2.11
CA ALA A 59 -3.05 -2.66 1.51
C ALA A 59 -2.32 -1.64 0.64
N MET A 60 -1.00 -1.59 0.74
CA MET A 60 -0.17 -0.56 0.12
C MET A 60 1.12 -1.13 -0.45
N ASP A 61 1.54 -0.54 -1.57
CA ASP A 61 2.83 -0.77 -2.23
C ASP A 61 3.29 0.53 -2.92
N THR A 62 4.59 0.69 -3.18
CA THR A 62 5.13 1.86 -3.89
C THR A 62 6.15 1.50 -4.96
N GLU A 63 6.22 2.31 -6.01
CA GLU A 63 7.29 2.25 -7.00
C GLU A 63 8.18 3.49 -6.91
N PHE A 64 9.49 3.27 -6.96
CA PHE A 64 10.51 4.30 -6.80
C PHE A 64 11.80 3.92 -7.55
N PRO A 65 12.73 4.86 -7.79
CA PRO A 65 13.84 4.66 -8.73
C PRO A 65 15.00 3.82 -8.16
N GLY A 66 14.70 2.85 -7.30
CA GLY A 66 15.65 1.89 -6.76
C GLY A 66 16.53 2.43 -5.63
N VAL A 67 17.73 1.87 -5.53
CA VAL A 67 18.72 2.16 -4.49
C VAL A 67 20.05 2.47 -5.16
N VAL A 68 20.56 3.69 -4.93
CA VAL A 68 21.79 4.21 -5.54
C VAL A 68 22.85 4.59 -4.51
N LEU A 69 22.46 4.82 -3.25
CA LEU A 69 23.37 5.07 -2.15
C LEU A 69 23.54 3.83 -1.28
N ARG A 70 24.77 3.58 -0.83
CA ARG A 70 25.08 2.62 0.23
C ARG A 70 26.01 3.33 1.22
N PRO A 71 25.63 3.41 2.50
CA PRO A 71 26.43 4.15 3.47
C PRO A 71 27.74 3.39 3.74
N VAL A 72 28.83 4.16 3.87
CA VAL A 72 30.16 3.63 4.22
C VAL A 72 30.39 3.89 5.70
N GLY A 73 30.63 2.83 6.48
CA GLY A 73 30.87 2.97 7.90
C GLY A 73 30.76 1.65 8.66
N ASN A 74 31.06 1.69 9.95
CA ASN A 74 30.90 0.56 10.86
C ASN A 74 29.53 0.66 11.55
N PHE A 75 28.64 -0.27 11.26
CA PHE A 75 27.32 -0.39 11.87
C PHE A 75 27.33 -1.49 12.91
N LYS A 76 26.71 -1.25 14.07
CA LYS A 76 26.67 -2.26 15.15
C LYS A 76 25.70 -3.38 14.81
N HIS A 77 24.61 -3.04 14.15
CA HIS A 77 23.54 -3.97 13.79
C HIS A 77 23.16 -3.82 12.33
N ILE A 78 22.78 -4.93 11.68
CA ILE A 78 22.33 -4.92 10.29
C ILE A 78 21.10 -4.03 10.08
N ASN A 79 20.21 -3.95 11.07
CA ASN A 79 19.01 -3.10 11.03
C ASN A 79 19.37 -1.61 10.97
N GLU A 80 20.44 -1.18 11.64
CA GLU A 80 20.95 0.20 11.60
C GLU A 80 21.51 0.54 10.22
N TYR A 81 22.28 -0.38 9.63
CA TYR A 81 22.77 -0.25 8.26
C TYR A 81 21.63 -0.20 7.24
N ASN A 82 20.63 -1.08 7.39
CA ASN A 82 19.46 -1.12 6.52
C ASN A 82 18.67 0.19 6.62
N TYR A 83 18.46 0.69 7.84
CA TYR A 83 17.78 1.96 8.05
C TYR A 83 18.55 3.14 7.43
N GLN A 84 19.86 3.22 7.64
CA GLN A 84 20.67 4.31 7.05
C GLN A 84 20.62 4.25 5.51
N THR A 85 20.72 3.05 4.94
CA THR A 85 20.60 2.85 3.49
C THR A 85 19.24 3.33 2.98
N LEU A 86 18.15 2.98 3.69
CA LEU A 86 16.81 3.45 3.37
C LEU A 86 16.71 4.97 3.46
N LYS A 87 17.13 5.56 4.58
CA LYS A 87 17.08 7.00 4.85
C LYS A 87 17.75 7.79 3.71
N ASP A 88 19.00 7.46 3.40
CA ASP A 88 19.79 8.20 2.42
C ASP A 88 19.15 8.15 1.02
N ASN A 89 18.61 7.00 0.63
CA ASN A 89 17.96 6.84 -0.67
C ASN A 89 16.59 7.51 -0.71
N VAL A 90 15.74 7.33 0.32
CA VAL A 90 14.42 7.96 0.37
C VAL A 90 14.55 9.49 0.41
N ASP A 91 15.49 10.03 1.18
CA ASP A 91 15.73 11.47 1.26
C ASP A 91 16.15 12.05 -0.10
N MET A 92 17.01 11.35 -0.84
CA MET A 92 17.54 11.81 -2.14
C MET A 92 16.58 11.59 -3.31
N LEU A 93 15.90 10.44 -3.35
CA LEU A 93 15.11 9.99 -4.50
C LEU A 93 13.65 10.46 -4.39
N LYS A 94 12.93 10.35 -5.52
CA LYS A 94 11.53 10.76 -5.64
C LYS A 94 10.62 9.56 -5.85
N LEU A 95 9.48 9.57 -5.18
CA LEU A 95 8.44 8.56 -5.34
C LEU A 95 7.84 8.64 -6.75
N ILE A 96 7.61 7.49 -7.39
CA ILE A 96 7.04 7.41 -8.75
C ILE A 96 5.57 7.03 -8.69
N GLN A 97 5.24 6.03 -7.85
CA GLN A 97 3.88 5.50 -7.77
C GLN A 97 3.52 5.07 -6.35
N LEU A 98 2.23 5.16 -6.01
CA LEU A 98 1.65 4.61 -4.80
C LEU A 98 0.38 3.82 -5.17
N GLY A 99 0.23 2.63 -4.62
CA GLY A 99 -0.96 1.80 -4.74
C GLY A 99 -1.67 1.70 -3.41
N LEU A 100 -3.00 1.87 -3.40
CA LEU A 100 -3.84 1.67 -2.22
C LEU A 100 -5.04 0.78 -2.59
N THR A 101 -5.19 -0.30 -1.84
CA THR A 101 -6.34 -1.21 -1.93
C THR A 101 -7.04 -1.24 -0.59
N PHE A 102 -8.34 -0.98 -0.59
CA PHE A 102 -9.18 -0.96 0.62
C PHE A 102 -9.95 -2.27 0.72
N SER A 103 -10.02 -2.84 1.91
CA SER A 103 -10.81 -4.04 2.19
C SER A 103 -11.44 -4.02 3.57
N ASP A 104 -12.51 -4.80 3.73
CA ASP A 104 -13.09 -5.10 5.03
C ASP A 104 -12.31 -6.23 5.73
N GLU A 105 -12.73 -6.58 6.94
CA GLU A 105 -12.16 -7.69 7.73
C GLU A 105 -12.18 -9.05 7.00
N ASN A 106 -13.10 -9.22 6.06
CA ASN A 106 -13.28 -10.44 5.27
C ASN A 106 -12.54 -10.37 3.92
N GLY A 107 -11.81 -9.30 3.63
CA GLY A 107 -11.11 -9.11 2.37
C GLY A 107 -12.02 -8.67 1.21
N ASN A 108 -13.27 -8.29 1.47
CA ASN A 108 -14.15 -7.76 0.44
C ASN A 108 -13.69 -6.35 0.04
N LEU A 109 -13.77 -6.05 -1.27
CA LEU A 109 -13.35 -4.76 -1.82
C LEU A 109 -14.56 -3.83 -2.06
N PRO A 110 -14.40 -2.51 -1.91
CA PRO A 110 -15.46 -1.56 -2.22
C PRO A 110 -15.65 -1.39 -3.73
N THR A 111 -16.89 -1.13 -4.16
CA THR A 111 -17.26 -1.01 -5.58
C THR A 111 -17.46 0.44 -6.06
N CYS A 112 -17.20 1.44 -5.21
CA CYS A 112 -17.42 2.88 -5.46
C CYS A 112 -18.76 3.25 -6.12
N GLY A 113 -19.85 2.53 -5.83
CA GLY A 113 -21.15 2.76 -6.45
C GLY A 113 -21.22 2.38 -7.93
N SER A 114 -20.36 1.45 -8.36
CA SER A 114 -20.32 0.85 -9.69
C SER A 114 -20.35 -0.68 -9.58
N GLU A 115 -20.32 -1.38 -10.72
CA GLU A 115 -20.19 -2.85 -10.76
C GLU A 115 -18.73 -3.33 -10.63
N CYS A 116 -17.77 -2.41 -10.49
CA CYS A 116 -16.34 -2.74 -10.48
C CYS A 116 -15.69 -2.37 -9.13
N TYR A 117 -14.72 -3.18 -8.71
CA TYR A 117 -13.93 -2.91 -7.50
C TYR A 117 -12.97 -1.73 -7.68
N CYS A 118 -12.70 -1.03 -6.58
CA CYS A 118 -11.86 0.15 -6.57
C CYS A 118 -10.47 -0.11 -6.01
N ILE A 119 -9.49 0.03 -6.88
CA ILE A 119 -8.06 0.00 -6.55
C ILE A 119 -7.46 1.31 -7.02
N TRP A 120 -6.72 1.99 -6.14
CA TRP A 120 -6.20 3.32 -6.41
C TRP A 120 -4.72 3.24 -6.73
N GLN A 121 -4.33 3.77 -7.89
CA GLN A 121 -2.94 3.91 -8.31
C GLN A 121 -2.63 5.37 -8.59
N PHE A 122 -1.77 5.96 -7.77
CA PHE A 122 -1.36 7.35 -7.83
C PHE A 122 0.00 7.42 -8.54
N ASN A 123 0.05 8.15 -9.66
CA ASN A 123 1.31 8.44 -10.36
C ASN A 123 1.78 9.85 -10.00
N PHE A 124 3.02 10.00 -9.57
CA PHE A 124 3.57 11.29 -9.13
C PHE A 124 4.34 11.98 -10.25
N ARG A 125 4.27 13.31 -10.31
CA ARG A 125 4.83 14.11 -11.41
C ARG A 125 6.30 14.49 -11.24
N GLU A 126 6.82 14.35 -10.03
CA GLU A 126 8.07 14.98 -9.63
C GLU A 126 9.31 14.30 -10.20
N PHE A 127 9.24 12.99 -10.47
CA PHE A 127 10.38 12.21 -10.97
C PHE A 127 10.57 12.41 -12.48
N ASP A 128 11.73 12.91 -12.88
CA ASP A 128 12.13 13.20 -14.26
C ASP A 128 13.41 12.42 -14.61
N THR A 129 13.31 11.51 -15.57
CA THR A 129 14.42 10.66 -16.02
C THR A 129 15.57 11.43 -16.66
N SER A 130 15.37 12.70 -17.03
CA SER A 130 16.41 13.56 -17.60
C SER A 130 17.20 14.35 -16.55
N ALA A 131 16.66 14.50 -15.34
CA ALA A 131 17.19 15.39 -14.31
C ALA A 131 17.51 14.69 -12.97
N ASP A 132 16.78 13.63 -12.64
CA ASP A 132 16.88 12.97 -11.34
C ASP A 132 17.87 11.81 -11.33
N ILE A 133 18.35 11.48 -10.13
CA ILE A 133 19.19 10.30 -9.89
C ILE A 133 18.28 9.08 -9.79
N PHE A 134 18.71 7.96 -10.37
CA PHE A 134 18.01 6.69 -10.31
C PHE A 134 18.95 5.50 -10.56
N ALA A 135 18.50 4.30 -10.20
CA ALA A 135 19.13 3.06 -10.62
C ALA A 135 18.60 2.66 -12.01
N ASN A 136 19.50 2.46 -12.98
CA ASN A 136 19.13 2.14 -14.36
C ASN A 136 18.23 0.89 -14.45
N ASP A 137 18.63 -0.20 -13.80
CA ASP A 137 17.88 -1.46 -13.80
C ASP A 137 16.43 -1.26 -13.28
N SER A 138 16.24 -0.39 -12.29
CA SER A 138 14.91 -0.07 -11.75
C SER A 138 14.07 0.69 -12.76
N ILE A 139 14.61 1.71 -13.43
CA ILE A 139 13.86 2.46 -14.44
C ILE A 139 13.54 1.61 -15.66
N GLU A 140 14.49 0.79 -16.13
CA GLU A 140 14.25 -0.14 -17.23
C GLU A 140 13.13 -1.11 -16.90
N LEU A 141 13.13 -1.69 -15.69
CA LEU A 141 12.06 -2.56 -15.22
C LEU A 141 10.70 -1.85 -15.21
N LEU A 142 10.64 -0.65 -14.62
CA LEU A 142 9.39 0.13 -14.53
C LEU A 142 8.85 0.53 -15.91
N MET A 143 9.73 0.89 -16.85
CA MET A 143 9.33 1.15 -18.25
C MET A 143 8.78 -0.11 -18.91
N GLN A 144 9.41 -1.27 -18.71
CA GLN A 144 8.94 -2.55 -19.24
C GLN A 144 7.59 -2.96 -18.63
N SER A 145 7.36 -2.60 -17.37
CA SER A 145 6.07 -2.75 -16.68
C SER A 145 5.03 -1.69 -17.07
N GLY A 146 5.34 -0.80 -18.01
CA GLY A 146 4.37 0.11 -18.62
C GLY A 146 4.21 1.47 -17.92
N ILE A 147 5.14 1.87 -17.05
CA ILE A 147 5.17 3.23 -16.51
C ILE A 147 5.63 4.20 -17.59
N ASP A 148 4.76 5.18 -17.90
CA ASP A 148 5.05 6.28 -18.81
C ASP A 148 5.49 7.51 -17.99
N PHE A 149 6.81 7.67 -17.85
CA PHE A 149 7.40 8.78 -17.09
C PHE A 149 7.06 10.15 -17.66
N LYS A 150 7.00 10.28 -18.99
CA LYS A 150 6.65 11.54 -19.64
C LYS A 150 5.21 11.93 -19.30
N LYS A 151 4.30 10.95 -19.39
CA LYS A 151 2.92 11.12 -18.95
C LYS A 151 2.83 11.48 -17.48
N ASN A 152 3.61 10.84 -16.61
CA ASN A 152 3.68 11.22 -15.20
C ASN A 152 4.14 12.68 -15.01
N ASN A 153 5.12 13.18 -15.74
CA ASN A 153 5.52 14.59 -15.61
C ASN A 153 4.42 15.56 -16.09
N GLU A 154 3.73 15.24 -17.18
CA GLU A 154 2.68 16.08 -17.77
C GLU A 154 1.35 16.03 -16.98
N MET A 155 1.05 14.86 -16.41
CA MET A 155 -0.27 14.48 -15.92
C MET A 155 -0.24 13.79 -14.54
N GLY A 156 0.90 13.65 -13.90
CA GLY A 156 0.99 13.08 -12.55
C GLY A 156 0.43 14.01 -11.48
N ILE A 157 0.27 13.48 -10.29
CA ILE A 157 -0.15 14.21 -9.09
C ILE A 157 1.04 14.95 -8.50
N ASP A 158 0.78 16.13 -7.97
CA ASP A 158 1.73 16.82 -7.10
C ASP A 158 1.81 16.13 -5.74
N ALA A 159 2.98 15.59 -5.39
CA ALA A 159 3.20 14.80 -4.18
C ALA A 159 2.92 15.60 -2.89
N LYS A 160 3.22 16.90 -2.87
CA LYS A 160 2.96 17.74 -1.68
C LYS A 160 1.47 17.89 -1.46
N ARG A 161 0.73 18.17 -2.53
CA ARG A 161 -0.72 18.29 -2.48
C ARG A 161 -1.40 16.96 -2.14
N PHE A 162 -0.85 15.85 -2.63
CA PHE A 162 -1.31 14.53 -2.21
C PHE A 162 -1.09 14.32 -0.70
N GLY A 163 0.06 14.73 -0.15
CA GLY A 163 0.34 14.69 1.28
C GLY A 163 -0.62 15.51 2.12
N GLU A 164 -0.98 16.71 1.68
CA GLU A 164 -2.00 17.54 2.33
C GLU A 164 -3.37 16.85 2.40
N LEU A 165 -3.79 16.20 1.30
CA LEU A 165 -5.00 15.39 1.30
C LEU A 165 -4.87 14.22 2.27
N LEU A 166 -3.78 13.46 2.19
CA LEU A 166 -3.59 12.24 2.98
C LEU A 166 -3.66 12.55 4.47
N MET A 167 -3.00 13.63 4.90
CA MET A 167 -3.00 14.12 6.28
C MET A 167 -4.39 14.39 6.82
N SER A 168 -5.31 14.91 5.98
CA SER A 168 -6.67 15.30 6.38
C SER A 168 -7.72 14.23 6.07
N SER A 169 -7.30 13.07 5.59
CA SER A 169 -8.21 12.06 5.03
C SER A 169 -8.73 11.03 6.02
N GLY A 170 -8.12 10.94 7.20
CA GLY A 170 -8.45 9.94 8.23
C GLY A 170 -7.76 8.58 8.05
N ILE A 171 -6.98 8.35 6.98
CA ILE A 171 -6.27 7.07 6.79
C ILE A 171 -4.93 6.98 7.54
N VAL A 172 -4.43 8.12 8.00
CA VAL A 172 -3.23 8.26 8.85
C VAL A 172 -3.64 8.88 10.18
N LEU A 173 -2.82 8.72 11.22
CA LEU A 173 -3.10 9.21 12.58
C LEU A 173 -4.41 8.62 13.14
N ASN A 174 -4.77 7.40 12.72
CA ASN A 174 -6.04 6.75 13.05
C ASN A 174 -5.81 5.29 13.45
N ASP A 175 -6.09 4.98 14.71
CA ASP A 175 -5.95 3.64 15.29
C ASP A 175 -6.96 2.62 14.74
N GLY A 176 -8.02 3.10 14.06
CA GLY A 176 -9.01 2.23 13.40
C GLY A 176 -8.56 1.68 12.05
N VAL A 177 -7.45 2.17 11.51
CA VAL A 177 -6.97 1.81 10.17
C VAL A 177 -5.84 0.79 10.27
N HIS A 178 -5.96 -0.28 9.48
CA HIS A 178 -5.00 -1.39 9.47
C HIS A 178 -4.20 -1.36 8.18
N TRP A 179 -2.93 -0.95 8.26
CA TRP A 179 -2.03 -0.93 7.11
C TRP A 179 -1.46 -2.32 6.85
N VAL A 180 -1.57 -2.79 5.62
CA VAL A 180 -1.09 -4.10 5.18
C VAL A 180 -0.08 -3.90 4.06
N THR A 181 1.10 -4.49 4.19
CA THR A 181 2.22 -4.18 3.30
C THR A 181 3.12 -5.38 3.08
N PHE A 182 4.07 -5.31 2.15
CA PHE A 182 5.04 -6.37 1.91
C PHE A 182 6.46 -5.80 1.82
N HIS A 183 7.31 -6.10 2.80
CA HIS A 183 8.72 -5.67 2.83
C HIS A 183 8.88 -4.14 2.75
N SER A 184 8.15 -3.43 3.62
CA SER A 184 7.67 -2.08 3.34
C SER A 184 8.45 -0.94 3.99
N GLY A 185 9.71 -1.19 4.35
CA GLY A 185 10.58 -0.16 4.92
C GLY A 185 10.62 1.08 4.03
N TYR A 186 10.93 0.91 2.74
CA TYR A 186 11.00 2.01 1.79
C TYR A 186 9.65 2.68 1.56
N ASP A 187 8.57 1.89 1.46
CA ASP A 187 7.22 2.41 1.23
C ASP A 187 6.79 3.39 2.33
N PHE A 188 6.96 2.99 3.59
CA PHE A 188 6.70 3.87 4.74
C PHE A 188 7.69 5.02 4.83
N GLY A 189 8.94 4.81 4.42
CA GLY A 189 9.92 5.89 4.26
C GLY A 189 9.38 6.98 3.33
N TYR A 190 8.92 6.61 2.14
CA TYR A 190 8.35 7.58 1.19
C TYR A 190 7.09 8.25 1.71
N LEU A 191 6.16 7.50 2.33
CA LEU A 191 4.96 8.10 2.90
C LEU A 191 5.28 9.06 4.05
N LEU A 192 6.21 8.73 4.95
CA LEU A 192 6.62 9.62 6.04
C LEU A 192 7.32 10.88 5.50
N LYS A 193 8.20 10.75 4.50
CA LYS A 193 8.80 11.91 3.82
C LYS A 193 7.72 12.81 3.19
N LEU A 194 6.74 12.20 2.54
CA LEU A 194 5.63 12.89 1.89
C LEU A 194 4.72 13.60 2.91
N LEU A 195 4.36 12.95 4.02
CA LEU A 195 3.48 13.47 5.07
C LEU A 195 4.14 14.56 5.92
N THR A 196 5.42 14.41 6.22
CA THR A 196 6.16 15.37 7.08
C THR A 196 6.79 16.51 6.29
N CYS A 197 6.92 16.38 4.97
CA CYS A 197 7.67 17.29 4.12
C CYS A 197 9.12 17.52 4.62
N ARG A 198 9.71 16.52 5.27
CA ARG A 198 11.06 16.58 5.86
C ARG A 198 11.87 15.36 5.45
N THR A 199 13.18 15.46 5.62
CA THR A 199 14.05 14.29 5.62
C THR A 199 13.64 13.35 6.75
N LEU A 200 13.85 12.05 6.53
CA LEU A 200 13.58 11.04 7.54
C LEU A 200 14.44 11.25 8.79
N PRO A 201 14.01 10.74 9.97
CA PRO A 201 14.77 10.87 11.22
C PRO A 201 16.22 10.38 11.11
N GLU A 202 17.12 10.90 11.94
CA GLU A 202 18.54 10.47 11.90
C GLU A 202 18.76 9.08 12.50
N THR A 203 17.79 8.55 13.26
CA THR A 203 17.92 7.26 13.92
C THR A 203 16.74 6.37 13.58
N GLN A 204 17.00 5.06 13.54
CA GLN A 204 15.98 4.05 13.36
C GLN A 204 14.87 4.14 14.41
N ALA A 205 15.23 4.39 15.68
CA ALA A 205 14.26 4.56 16.75
C ALA A 205 13.32 5.74 16.46
N GLY A 206 13.87 6.90 16.08
CA GLY A 206 13.06 8.06 15.71
C GLY A 206 12.17 7.83 14.48
N PHE A 207 12.58 6.97 13.55
CA PHE A 207 11.72 6.53 12.45
C PHE A 207 10.53 5.72 12.93
N PHE A 208 10.74 4.76 13.83
CA PHE A 208 9.63 3.97 14.39
C PHE A 208 8.72 4.81 15.29
N ASP A 209 9.26 5.76 16.06
CA ASP A 209 8.44 6.72 16.82
C ASP A 209 7.49 7.49 15.89
N LEU A 210 8.01 7.95 14.75
CA LEU A 210 7.21 8.65 13.75
C LEU A 210 6.22 7.72 13.04
N LEU A 211 6.67 6.52 12.65
CA LEU A 211 5.83 5.49 12.04
C LEU A 211 4.62 5.19 12.91
N ASN A 212 4.83 4.92 14.20
CA ASN A 212 3.77 4.55 15.15
C ASN A 212 2.74 5.66 15.37
N VAL A 213 3.14 6.93 15.20
CA VAL A 213 2.20 8.06 15.27
C VAL A 213 1.32 8.09 14.03
N TYR A 214 1.91 8.00 12.84
CA TYR A 214 1.17 8.13 11.57
C TYR A 214 0.42 6.87 11.16
N PHE A 215 0.95 5.69 11.50
CA PHE A 215 0.49 4.37 11.10
C PHE A 215 0.48 3.44 12.33
N PRO A 216 -0.53 3.56 13.22
CA PRO A 216 -0.51 2.88 14.51
C PRO A 216 -0.58 1.35 14.40
N LEU A 217 -1.29 0.83 13.38
CA LEU A 217 -1.43 -0.60 13.12
C LEU A 217 -0.90 -0.95 11.73
N VAL A 218 0.25 -1.62 11.70
CA VAL A 218 0.95 -2.03 10.48
C VAL A 218 1.23 -3.53 10.50
N TYR A 219 0.90 -4.23 9.43
CA TYR A 219 1.25 -5.62 9.19
C TYR A 219 2.16 -5.70 7.96
N ASP A 220 3.42 -6.09 8.17
CA ASP A 220 4.34 -6.44 7.08
C ASP A 220 4.25 -7.94 6.81
N ILE A 221 3.68 -8.32 5.67
CA ILE A 221 3.53 -9.70 5.23
C ILE A 221 4.89 -10.41 5.18
N LYS A 222 5.96 -9.72 4.78
CA LYS A 222 7.30 -10.33 4.73
C LYS A 222 7.80 -10.70 6.13
N HIS A 223 7.42 -9.93 7.15
CA HIS A 223 7.63 -10.30 8.54
C HIS A 223 6.74 -11.47 8.97
N LEU A 224 5.44 -11.43 8.65
CA LEU A 224 4.49 -12.52 8.96
C LEU A 224 4.94 -13.87 8.39
N MET A 225 5.48 -13.89 7.18
CA MET A 225 6.00 -15.09 6.52
C MET A 225 7.06 -15.83 7.36
N LYS A 226 7.80 -15.15 8.25
CA LYS A 226 8.77 -15.80 9.15
C LYS A 226 8.12 -16.81 10.11
N PHE A 227 6.83 -16.65 10.39
CA PHE A 227 6.06 -17.50 11.28
C PHE A 227 5.23 -18.55 10.53
N CYS A 228 5.29 -18.54 9.20
CA CYS A 228 4.62 -19.50 8.33
C CYS A 228 5.65 -20.48 7.78
N ASN A 229 5.58 -21.74 8.20
CA ASN A 229 6.42 -22.79 7.62
C ASN A 229 6.20 -22.84 6.10
N SER A 230 7.28 -22.97 5.32
CA SER A 230 7.33 -23.09 3.84
C SER A 230 7.18 -21.81 2.99
N LEU A 231 6.78 -20.67 3.55
CA LEU A 231 6.63 -19.44 2.77
C LEU A 231 7.95 -18.65 2.64
N HIS A 232 8.33 -18.29 1.42
CA HIS A 232 9.59 -17.60 1.11
C HIS A 232 9.51 -16.85 -0.24
N GLY A 233 10.54 -16.07 -0.56
CA GLY A 233 10.61 -15.32 -1.83
C GLY A 233 9.87 -13.96 -1.80
N GLY A 234 9.80 -13.28 -2.94
CA GLY A 234 9.11 -12.00 -3.10
C GLY A 234 7.58 -12.15 -3.22
N LEU A 235 6.86 -11.03 -3.39
CA LEU A 235 5.38 -11.02 -3.42
C LEU A 235 4.80 -11.96 -4.49
N ASN A 236 5.37 -11.96 -5.71
CA ASN A 236 4.96 -12.90 -6.76
C ASN A 236 5.12 -14.36 -6.34
N LYS A 237 6.24 -14.71 -5.69
CA LYS A 237 6.47 -16.08 -5.25
C LYS A 237 5.51 -16.47 -4.14
N LEU A 238 5.22 -15.55 -3.22
CA LEU A 238 4.22 -15.75 -2.19
C LEU A 238 2.84 -15.99 -2.81
N ALA A 239 2.45 -15.20 -3.82
CA ALA A 239 1.18 -15.38 -4.52
C ALA A 239 1.07 -16.76 -5.19
N GLU A 240 2.13 -17.24 -5.85
CA GLU A 240 2.17 -18.60 -6.38
C GLU A 240 1.97 -19.66 -5.28
N LEU A 241 2.68 -19.53 -4.16
CA LEU A 241 2.60 -20.48 -3.03
C LEU A 241 1.24 -20.46 -2.34
N LEU A 242 0.54 -19.32 -2.38
CA LEU A 242 -0.80 -19.15 -1.83
C LEU A 242 -1.89 -19.41 -2.88
N GLU A 243 -1.55 -19.79 -4.12
CA GLU A 243 -2.50 -19.98 -5.22
C GLU A 243 -3.38 -18.74 -5.44
N LEU A 244 -2.74 -17.59 -5.59
CA LEU A 244 -3.39 -16.31 -5.87
C LEU A 244 -3.10 -15.90 -7.32
N GLU A 245 -4.17 -15.52 -8.03
CA GLU A 245 -4.05 -14.92 -9.35
C GLU A 245 -3.82 -13.41 -9.22
N ARG A 246 -2.79 -12.92 -9.92
CA ARG A 246 -2.55 -11.47 -10.03
C ARG A 246 -3.56 -10.86 -10.98
N ILE A 247 -4.15 -9.76 -10.56
CA ILE A 247 -4.97 -8.92 -11.42
C ILE A 247 -4.26 -7.57 -11.62
N GLY A 248 -4.07 -7.17 -12.87
CA GLY A 248 -3.25 -6.01 -13.26
C GLY A 248 -1.80 -6.38 -13.63
N ILE A 249 -0.98 -5.36 -13.86
CA ILE A 249 0.41 -5.50 -14.33
C ILE A 249 1.35 -5.59 -13.13
N CYS A 250 2.27 -6.56 -13.14
CA CYS A 250 3.29 -6.70 -12.10
C CYS A 250 4.29 -5.53 -12.11
N HIS A 251 4.76 -5.10 -10.93
CA HIS A 251 5.58 -3.89 -10.74
C HIS A 251 4.82 -2.62 -11.15
N GLN A 252 3.56 -2.59 -10.73
CA GLN A 252 2.77 -1.39 -10.66
C GLN A 252 2.03 -1.42 -9.32
N ALA A 253 2.20 -0.35 -8.56
CA ALA A 253 1.83 -0.29 -7.16
C ALA A 253 0.37 -0.66 -6.91
N GLY A 254 -0.57 -0.33 -7.81
CA GLY A 254 -1.98 -0.70 -7.65
C GLY A 254 -2.23 -2.21 -7.77
N SER A 255 -1.60 -2.88 -8.72
CA SER A 255 -1.69 -4.35 -8.85
C SER A 255 -1.02 -5.03 -7.66
N ASP A 256 0.13 -4.51 -7.24
CA ASP A 256 0.91 -5.04 -6.13
C ASP A 256 0.22 -4.81 -4.76
N SER A 257 -0.45 -3.68 -4.55
CA SER A 257 -1.26 -3.44 -3.36
C SER A 257 -2.47 -4.38 -3.29
N LEU A 258 -3.10 -4.67 -4.43
CA LEU A 258 -4.20 -5.63 -4.49
C LEU A 258 -3.72 -7.04 -4.16
N LEU A 259 -2.62 -7.49 -4.76
CA LEU A 259 -2.05 -8.80 -4.49
C LEU A 259 -1.60 -8.93 -3.03
N THR A 260 -1.07 -7.84 -2.45
CA THR A 260 -0.74 -7.71 -1.03
C THR A 260 -1.97 -7.90 -0.15
N SER A 261 -3.09 -7.25 -0.48
CA SER A 261 -4.37 -7.42 0.22
C SER A 261 -4.85 -8.87 0.22
N CYS A 262 -4.86 -9.50 -0.96
CA CYS A 262 -5.28 -10.89 -1.12
C CYS A 262 -4.36 -11.87 -0.37
N ALA A 263 -3.05 -11.64 -0.42
CA ALA A 263 -2.06 -12.44 0.29
C ALA A 263 -2.24 -12.35 1.80
N PHE A 264 -2.46 -11.15 2.34
CA PHE A 264 -2.71 -10.97 3.77
C PHE A 264 -3.96 -11.70 4.23
N LYS A 265 -5.08 -11.62 3.49
CA LYS A 265 -6.30 -12.34 3.82
C LYS A 265 -6.07 -13.86 3.88
N LYS A 266 -5.45 -14.44 2.86
CA LYS A 266 -5.11 -15.88 2.85
C LYS A 266 -4.18 -16.27 4.01
N LEU A 267 -3.20 -15.42 4.34
CA LEU A 267 -2.31 -15.68 5.46
C LEU A 267 -3.04 -15.66 6.80
N LYS A 268 -3.84 -14.61 7.02
CA LYS A 268 -4.62 -14.41 8.24
C LYS A 268 -5.53 -15.61 8.52
N ASP A 269 -6.22 -16.10 7.50
CA ASP A 269 -7.13 -17.24 7.63
C ASP A 269 -6.40 -18.57 7.83
N ASN A 270 -5.39 -18.86 6.99
CA ASN A 270 -4.80 -20.20 6.92
C ASN A 270 -3.66 -20.44 7.92
N PHE A 271 -2.94 -19.39 8.33
CA PHE A 271 -1.73 -19.53 9.15
C PHE A 271 -1.86 -18.89 10.54
N PHE A 272 -2.78 -17.95 10.70
CA PHE A 272 -2.91 -17.15 11.93
C PHE A 272 -4.27 -17.30 12.62
N ASN A 273 -5.14 -18.20 12.15
CA ASN A 273 -6.47 -18.45 12.72
C ASN A 273 -7.28 -17.16 12.92
N GLY A 274 -7.13 -16.19 12.02
CA GLY A 274 -7.83 -14.91 12.08
C GLY A 274 -7.19 -13.83 12.98
N SER A 275 -6.10 -14.10 13.71
CA SER A 275 -5.50 -13.14 14.66
C SER A 275 -4.03 -12.83 14.33
N THR A 276 -3.77 -11.58 13.94
CA THR A 276 -2.43 -11.10 13.54
C THR A 276 -1.88 -10.00 14.45
N GLU A 277 -2.64 -9.55 15.44
CA GLU A 277 -2.38 -8.34 16.25
C GLU A 277 -1.03 -8.38 16.95
N LYS A 278 -0.60 -9.57 17.40
CA LYS A 278 0.69 -9.76 18.09
C LYS A 278 1.93 -9.52 17.20
N TYR A 279 1.75 -9.45 15.88
CA TYR A 279 2.81 -9.21 14.91
C TYR A 279 2.79 -7.79 14.34
N ALA A 280 1.88 -6.93 14.82
CA ALA A 280 1.75 -5.56 14.34
C ALA A 280 2.99 -4.72 14.69
N GLY A 281 3.28 -3.72 13.86
CA GLY A 281 4.30 -2.69 14.10
C GLY A 281 5.73 -3.09 13.76
N VAL A 282 5.96 -4.29 13.21
CA VAL A 282 7.30 -4.76 12.83
C VAL A 282 7.49 -4.73 11.31
N LEU A 283 8.43 -3.90 10.85
CA LEU A 283 8.84 -3.87 9.43
C LEU A 283 10.02 -4.82 9.18
N TYR A 284 9.92 -5.65 8.14
CA TYR A 284 10.95 -6.60 7.80
C TYR A 284 12.30 -5.90 7.51
N GLY A 285 13.37 -6.40 8.11
CA GLY A 285 14.73 -5.87 7.91
C GLY A 285 15.06 -4.59 8.69
N LEU A 286 14.08 -4.00 9.38
CA LEU A 286 14.27 -2.80 10.19
C LEU A 286 13.90 -3.04 11.67
N GLY A 287 12.75 -3.64 11.95
CA GLY A 287 12.26 -3.80 13.32
C GLY A 287 13.21 -4.61 14.21
N VAL A 288 13.34 -4.19 15.48
CA VAL A 288 13.97 -5.01 16.52
C VAL A 288 12.89 -5.97 17.01
N GLU A 289 13.05 -7.26 16.74
CA GLU A 289 12.19 -8.29 17.33
C GLU A 289 12.44 -8.25 18.84
N TYR A 290 11.54 -7.61 19.60
CA TYR A 290 11.49 -7.85 21.03
C TYR A 290 11.09 -9.31 21.17
N GLY A 291 12.09 -10.15 21.43
CA GLY A 291 11.86 -11.55 21.75
C GLY A 291 10.79 -11.57 22.83
N SER A 292 9.69 -12.24 22.53
CA SER A 292 8.79 -12.74 23.55
C SER A 292 9.65 -13.53 24.53
N ASP A 293 9.95 -12.94 25.69
CA ASP A 293 10.47 -13.71 26.81
C ASP A 293 9.51 -14.89 27.02
N LYS A 294 10.10 -16.09 27.04
CA LYS A 294 9.44 -17.39 27.12
C LYS A 294 8.57 -17.52 28.37
#